data_AF-A0A934KCG6-F1
#
_entry.id   AF-A0A934KCG6-F1
#
_cell.length_a   1.000
_cell.length_b   1.000
_cell.length_c   1.000
_cell.angle_alpha   90.00
_cell.angle_beta   90.00
_cell.angle_gamma   90.00
#
_symmetry.space_group_name_H-M   'P 1'
#
loop_
_entity.id
_entity.type
_entity.pdbx_description
1 polymer ?
#
loop_
_entity_poly.entity_id
_entity_poly.type
_entity_poly.pdbx_seq_one_letter_code
_entity_poly.pdbx_strand_id
1 'polypeptide(L)'
;MIDETNVAIGELEEQIRRDNDRRYAFYRMLHATDRVLWRLEEMNRDGEKTIPDDMRERIREALAELPIPCIEVFRDSDQVQEELDSLFEVQDRLFRWRDPQRLAEEEDELERLVS
;
A
#
# COMPACT_ATOMS: atom_id res chain seq x y z
N MET A 1 28.48 -15.81 30.07
CA MET A 1 28.96 -14.56 29.44
C MET A 1 29.03 -14.66 27.93
N ILE A 2 29.56 -15.74 27.32
CA ILE A 2 29.49 -15.97 25.85
C ILE A 2 28.08 -16.37 25.39
N ASP A 3 27.32 -17.12 26.21
CA ASP A 3 25.96 -17.55 25.86
C ASP A 3 24.93 -16.41 25.74
N GLU A 4 25.00 -15.39 26.61
CA GLU A 4 24.09 -14.24 26.57
C GLU A 4 24.31 -13.39 25.31
N THR A 5 25.55 -13.31 24.81
CA THR A 5 25.87 -12.59 23.57
C THR A 5 25.34 -13.33 22.34
N ASN A 6 25.39 -14.66 22.32
CA ASN A 6 24.87 -15.46 21.20
C ASN A 6 23.35 -15.39 21.09
N VAL A 7 22.63 -15.35 22.22
CA VAL A 7 21.17 -15.16 22.24
C VAL A 7 20.79 -13.77 21.73
N ALA A 8 21.47 -12.72 22.21
CA ALA A 8 21.21 -11.35 21.77
C ALA A 8 21.51 -11.13 20.27
N ILE A 9 22.55 -11.78 19.73
CA ILE A 9 22.86 -11.75 18.29
C ILE A 9 21.76 -12.46 17.49
N GLY A 10 21.29 -13.62 17.94
CA GLY A 10 20.19 -14.34 17.28
C GLY A 10 18.88 -13.55 17.26
N GLU A 11 18.55 -12.86 18.36
CA GLU A 11 17.38 -11.98 18.45
C GLU A 11 17.48 -10.77 17.52
N LEU A 12 18.67 -10.16 17.41
CA LEU A 12 18.94 -9.07 16.48
C LEU A 12 18.85 -9.51 15.02
N GLU A 13 19.42 -10.67 14.66
CA GLU A 13 19.34 -11.23 13.31
C GLU A 13 17.89 -11.53 12.91
N GLU A 14 17.07 -12.01 13.84
CA GLU A 14 15.67 -12.29 13.56
C GLU A 14 14.82 -11.01 13.45
N GLN A 15 15.13 -9.97 14.22
CA GLN A 15 14.55 -8.63 14.03
C GLN A 15 14.89 -8.06 12.65
N ILE A 16 16.17 -8.12 12.25
CA ILE A 16 16.62 -7.65 10.93
C ILE A 16 15.92 -8.42 9.80
N ARG A 17 15.73 -9.73 9.95
CA ARG A 17 15.01 -10.54 8.96
C ARG A 17 13.55 -10.11 8.85
N ARG A 18 12.84 -9.97 9.98
CA ARG A 18 11.44 -9.51 9.99
C ARG A 18 11.27 -8.12 9.39
N ASP A 19 12.20 -7.20 9.67
CA ASP A 19 12.16 -5.86 9.10
C ASP A 19 12.43 -5.84 7.60
N ASN A 20 13.38 -6.67 7.14
CA ASN A 20 13.62 -6.84 5.71
C ASN A 20 12.42 -7.45 5.00
N ASP A 21 11.83 -8.52 5.54
CA ASP A 21 10.65 -9.17 4.97
C ASP A 21 9.47 -8.20 4.86
N ARG A 22 9.23 -7.41 5.91
CA ARG A 22 8.21 -6.35 5.93
C ARG A 22 8.49 -5.28 4.87
N ARG A 23 9.75 -4.87 4.73
CA ARG A 23 10.16 -3.87 3.74
C ARG A 23 10.00 -4.39 2.31
N TYR A 24 10.38 -5.63 2.04
CA TYR A 24 10.19 -6.25 0.72
C TYR A 24 8.72 -6.46 0.39
N ALA A 25 7.90 -6.87 1.36
CA ALA A 25 6.45 -6.97 1.17
C ALA A 25 5.84 -5.62 0.77
N PHE A 26 6.22 -4.54 1.48
CA PHE A 26 5.77 -3.19 1.13
C PHE A 26 6.10 -2.79 -0.31
N TYR A 27 7.36 -2.96 -0.74
CA TYR A 27 7.73 -2.58 -2.10
C TYR A 27 7.01 -3.44 -3.15
N ARG A 28 6.79 -4.74 -2.89
CA ARG A 28 6.00 -5.58 -3.82
C ARG A 28 4.58 -5.06 -3.95
N MET A 29 3.93 -4.73 -2.84
CA MET A 29 2.57 -4.18 -2.80
C MET A 29 2.50 -2.83 -3.52
N LEU A 30 3.43 -1.92 -3.23
CA LEU A 30 3.51 -0.61 -3.88
C LEU A 30 3.67 -0.75 -5.40
N HIS A 31 4.58 -1.62 -5.85
CA HIS A 31 4.77 -1.87 -7.28
C HIS A 31 3.54 -2.50 -7.94
N ALA A 32 2.74 -3.30 -7.22
CA ALA A 32 1.49 -3.83 -7.76
C ALA A 32 0.46 -2.70 -7.94
N THR A 33 0.28 -1.86 -6.92
CA THR A 33 -0.61 -0.68 -6.96
C THR A 33 -0.19 0.29 -8.07
N ASP A 34 1.09 0.62 -8.20
CA ASP A 34 1.60 1.55 -9.22
C ASP A 34 1.34 1.07 -10.65
N ARG A 35 1.48 -0.24 -10.89
CA ARG A 35 1.19 -0.81 -12.22
C ARG A 35 -0.29 -0.65 -12.59
N VAL A 36 -1.17 -0.85 -11.63
CA VAL A 36 -2.62 -0.66 -11.84
C VAL A 36 -2.92 0.82 -12.06
N LEU A 37 -2.40 1.71 -11.21
CA LEU A 37 -2.56 3.16 -11.37
C LEU A 37 -2.14 3.62 -12.76
N TRP A 38 -0.94 3.23 -13.19
CA TRP A 38 -0.43 3.60 -14.52
C TRP A 38 -1.36 3.15 -15.65
N ARG A 39 -1.94 1.95 -15.55
CA ARG A 39 -2.86 1.44 -16.56
C ARG A 39 -4.20 2.18 -16.56
N LEU A 40 -4.75 2.48 -15.38
CA LEU A 40 -5.98 3.28 -15.27
C LEU A 40 -5.77 4.73 -15.74
N GLU A 41 -4.60 5.31 -15.45
CA GLU A 41 -4.21 6.64 -15.95
C GLU A 41 -4.08 6.68 -17.47
N GLU A 42 -3.52 5.62 -18.07
CA GLU A 42 -3.44 5.48 -19.52
C GLU A 42 -4.84 5.43 -20.15
N MET A 43 -5.73 4.59 -19.60
CA MET A 43 -7.13 4.52 -20.05
C MET A 43 -7.86 5.86 -19.92
N ASN A 44 -7.69 6.54 -18.77
CA ASN A 44 -8.28 7.86 -18.54
C ASN A 44 -7.74 8.91 -19.53
N ARG A 45 -6.43 8.87 -19.82
CA ARG A 45 -5.78 9.73 -20.82
C ARG A 45 -6.32 9.48 -22.23
N ASP A 46 -6.56 8.22 -22.57
CA ASP A 46 -7.11 7.80 -23.87
C ASP A 46 -8.63 8.08 -23.98
N GLY A 47 -9.25 8.55 -22.90
CA GLY A 47 -10.67 8.91 -22.83
C GLY A 47 -11.60 7.70 -22.65
N GLU A 48 -11.05 6.55 -22.29
CA GLU A 48 -11.82 5.37 -21.92
C GLU A 48 -12.55 5.63 -20.60
N LYS A 49 -13.86 5.37 -20.60
CA LYS A 49 -14.70 5.58 -19.41
C LYS A 49 -14.88 4.32 -18.59
N THR A 50 -14.84 3.17 -19.26
CA THR A 50 -15.18 1.88 -18.67
C THR A 50 -14.04 0.89 -18.79
N ILE A 51 -13.92 0.01 -17.81
CA ILE A 51 -12.86 -0.96 -17.68
C ILE A 51 -13.35 -2.33 -18.16
N PRO A 52 -12.67 -2.97 -19.12
CA PRO A 52 -12.98 -4.33 -19.54
C PRO A 52 -12.94 -5.32 -18.37
N ASP A 53 -13.84 -6.31 -18.37
CA ASP A 53 -13.96 -7.28 -17.27
C ASP A 53 -12.68 -8.10 -17.03
N ASP A 54 -11.94 -8.43 -18.11
CA ASP A 54 -10.66 -9.14 -18.02
C ASP A 54 -9.58 -8.29 -17.35
N MET A 55 -9.62 -6.98 -17.55
CA MET A 55 -8.73 -6.04 -16.86
C MET A 55 -9.12 -5.91 -15.39
N ARG A 56 -10.42 -5.81 -15.08
CA ARG A 56 -10.90 -5.75 -13.69
C ARG A 56 -10.50 -6.97 -12.88
N GLU A 57 -10.56 -8.16 -13.47
CA GLU A 57 -10.07 -9.38 -12.81
C GLU A 57 -8.57 -9.30 -12.49
N ARG A 58 -7.76 -8.86 -13.46
CA ARG A 58 -6.31 -8.66 -13.24
C ARG A 58 -6.00 -7.60 -12.18
N ILE A 59 -6.83 -6.56 -12.09
CA ILE A 59 -6.72 -5.52 -11.07
C ILE A 59 -6.98 -6.14 -9.69
N ARG A 60 -8.07 -6.91 -9.54
CA ARG A 60 -8.35 -7.61 -8.27
C ARG A 60 -7.22 -8.55 -7.87
N GLU A 61 -6.68 -9.31 -8.81
CA GLU A 61 -5.55 -10.21 -8.56
C GLU A 61 -4.31 -9.45 -8.12
N ALA A 62 -3.98 -8.34 -8.78
CA ALA A 62 -2.83 -7.51 -8.42
C ALA A 62 -2.96 -6.89 -7.02
N LEU A 63 -4.19 -6.56 -6.60
CA LEU A 63 -4.46 -5.93 -5.31
C LEU A 63 -4.75 -6.95 -4.19
N ALA A 64 -4.85 -8.24 -4.49
CA ALA A 64 -5.19 -9.29 -3.52
C ALA A 64 -4.17 -9.46 -2.38
N GLU A 65 -2.91 -9.07 -2.61
CA GLU A 65 -1.85 -9.12 -1.59
C GLU A 65 -1.84 -7.90 -0.66
N LEU A 66 -2.69 -6.89 -0.90
CA LEU A 66 -2.72 -5.68 -0.08
C LEU A 66 -3.30 -5.96 1.32
N PRO A 67 -2.87 -5.20 2.34
CA PRO A 67 -3.44 -5.31 3.68
C PRO A 67 -4.93 -4.96 3.66
N ILE A 68 -5.74 -5.67 4.45
CA ILE A 68 -7.20 -5.45 4.53
C ILE A 68 -7.58 -3.97 4.74
N PRO A 69 -6.95 -3.21 5.66
CA PRO A 69 -7.30 -1.79 5.86
C PRO A 69 -7.06 -0.90 4.63
N CYS A 70 -6.14 -1.32 3.74
CA CYS A 70 -5.85 -0.62 2.50
C CYS A 70 -6.86 -0.97 1.41
N ILE A 71 -7.25 -2.25 1.26
CA ILE A 71 -8.16 -2.67 0.19
C ILE A 71 -9.63 -2.32 0.48
N GLU A 72 -10.03 -2.12 1.73
CA GLU A 72 -11.42 -1.78 2.11
C GLU A 72 -11.96 -0.50 1.44
N VAL A 73 -11.09 0.41 0.99
CA VAL A 73 -11.50 1.62 0.26
C VAL A 73 -11.56 1.44 -1.24
N PHE A 74 -11.00 0.35 -1.74
CA PHE A 74 -11.01 0.07 -3.15
C PHE A 74 -12.45 -0.13 -3.63
N ARG A 75 -12.84 0.62 -4.65
CA ARG A 75 -14.15 0.52 -5.26
C ARG A 75 -14.03 -0.27 -6.54
N ASP A 76 -14.44 -1.53 -6.47
CA ASP A 76 -14.54 -2.40 -7.65
C ASP A 76 -15.70 -1.92 -8.53
N SER A 77 -15.39 -0.98 -9.41
CA SER A 77 -16.30 -0.33 -10.36
C SER A 77 -15.92 -0.72 -11.78
N ASP A 78 -16.84 -0.55 -12.72
CA ASP A 78 -16.49 -0.60 -14.13
C ASP A 78 -16.03 0.77 -14.64
N GLN A 79 -16.12 1.84 -13.85
CA GLN A 79 -15.74 3.20 -14.27
C GLN A 79 -14.26 3.48 -13.97
N VAL A 80 -13.52 3.91 -15.01
CA VAL A 80 -12.08 4.24 -14.92
C VAL A 80 -11.80 5.27 -13.84
N GLN A 81 -12.60 6.35 -13.78
CA GLN A 81 -12.38 7.43 -12.81
C GLN A 81 -12.61 6.99 -11.38
N GLU A 82 -13.68 6.24 -11.12
CA GLU A 82 -14.00 5.77 -9.77
C GLU A 82 -12.96 4.78 -9.26
N GLU A 83 -12.50 3.87 -10.13
CA GLU A 83 -11.49 2.89 -9.76
C GLU A 83 -10.12 3.56 -9.51
N LEU A 84 -9.75 4.54 -10.35
CA LEU A 84 -8.54 5.35 -10.20
C LEU A 84 -8.54 6.19 -8.91
N ASP A 85 -9.64 6.89 -8.62
CA ASP A 85 -9.80 7.66 -7.38
C ASP A 85 -9.67 6.76 -6.14
N SER A 86 -10.33 5.60 -6.16
CA SER A 86 -10.26 4.65 -5.04
C SER A 86 -8.86 4.07 -4.87
N LEU A 87 -8.13 3.84 -5.97
CA LEU A 87 -6.78 3.29 -5.94
C LEU A 87 -5.75 4.29 -5.41
N PHE A 88 -5.94 5.59 -5.63
CA PHE A 88 -5.16 6.61 -4.95
C PHE A 88 -5.35 6.57 -3.43
N GLU A 89 -6.60 6.38 -2.95
CA GLU A 89 -6.86 6.20 -1.51
C GLU A 89 -6.22 4.92 -0.97
N VAL A 90 -6.24 3.82 -1.72
CA VAL A 90 -5.53 2.58 -1.38
C VAL A 90 -4.03 2.83 -1.24
N GLN A 91 -3.42 3.54 -2.20
CA GLN A 91 -1.98 3.84 -2.20
C GLN A 91 -1.60 4.72 -0.99
N ASP A 92 -2.39 5.74 -0.69
CA ASP A 92 -2.22 6.62 0.46
C ASP A 92 -2.31 5.82 1.79
N ARG A 93 -3.30 4.93 1.91
CA ARG A 93 -3.39 4.02 3.06
C ARG A 93 -2.23 3.04 3.15
N LEU A 94 -1.68 2.59 2.03
CA LEU A 94 -0.51 1.70 2.01
C LEU A 94 0.74 2.41 2.54
N PHE A 95 0.93 3.69 2.19
CA PHE A 95 2.01 4.51 2.77
C PHE A 95 1.82 4.73 4.27
N ARG A 96 0.59 5.02 4.71
CA ARG A 96 0.24 5.11 6.13
C ARG A 96 0.50 3.83 6.90
N TRP A 97 0.13 2.68 6.33
CA TRP A 97 0.36 1.37 6.92
C TRP A 97 1.86 1.08 7.11
N ARG A 98 2.72 1.59 6.21
CA ARG A 98 4.17 1.39 6.29
C ARG A 98 4.82 2.15 7.44
N ASP A 99 4.32 3.35 7.75
CA ASP A 99 4.85 4.23 8.79
C ASP A 99 3.72 4.84 9.66
N PRO A 100 3.24 4.09 10.66
CA PRO A 100 2.20 4.57 11.57
C PRO A 100 2.67 5.70 12.50
N GLN A 101 3.98 5.88 12.69
CA GLN A 101 4.52 6.92 13.59
C GLN A 101 4.46 8.29 12.94
N ARG A 102 4.78 8.36 11.64
CA ARG A 102 4.61 9.57 10.84
C ARG A 102 3.18 10.12 10.88
N LEU A 103 2.18 9.23 10.94
CA LEU A 103 0.77 9.62 11.05
C LEU A 103 0.43 10.33 12.35
N ALA A 104 0.93 9.83 13.48
CA ALA A 104 0.71 10.47 14.77
C ALA A 104 1.33 11.88 14.80
N GLU A 105 2.48 12.06 14.14
CA GLU A 105 3.14 13.36 14.02
C GLU A 105 2.36 14.34 13.11
N GLU A 106 1.82 13.86 11.98
CA GLU A 106 1.02 14.67 11.04
C GLU A 106 -0.36 15.05 11.63
N GLU A 107 -1.01 14.16 12.40
CA GLU A 107 -2.26 14.46 13.12
C GLU A 107 -2.04 15.50 14.23
N ASP A 108 -0.97 15.35 15.02
CA ASP A 108 -0.58 16.32 16.06
C ASP A 108 -0.27 17.72 15.46
N GLU A 109 0.33 17.77 14.26
CA GLU A 109 0.64 19.02 13.57
C GLU A 109 -0.62 19.71 13.04
N LEU A 110 -1.56 18.95 12.47
CA LEU A 110 -2.86 19.46 12.02
C LEU A 110 -3.70 20.00 13.19
N GLU A 111 -3.75 19.30 14.32
CA GLU A 111 -4.44 19.78 15.52
C GLU A 111 -3.85 21.11 16.04
N ARG A 112 -2.52 21.27 15.98
CA ARG A 112 -1.85 22.52 16.37
C ARG A 112 -2.12 23.69 15.44
N LEU A 113 -2.36 23.44 14.16
CA LEU A 113 -2.62 24.50 13.17
C LEU A 113 -4.08 24.97 13.17
N VAL A 114 -4.99 24.15 13.68
CA VAL A 114 -6.44 24.43 13.74
C VAL A 114 -6.90 24.87 15.15
N SER A 115 -6.05 24.70 16.17
CA SER A 115 -6.23 25.24 17.52
C SER A 115 -5.68 26.66 17.69
#